data_AF-A0A7Y4JUS4-F1
#
_entry.id   AF-A0A7Y4JUS4-F1
#
_cell.length_a   1.000
_cell.length_b   1.000
_cell.length_c   1.000
_cell.angle_alpha   90.00
_cell.angle_beta   90.00
_cell.angle_gamma   90.00
#
_symmetry.space_group_name_H-M   'P 1'
#
loop_
_entity.id
_entity.type
_entity.pdbx_description
1 polymer ?
#
loop_
_entity_poly.entity_id
_entity_poly.type
_entity_poly.pdbx_seq_one_letter_code
_entity_poly.pdbx_strand_id
1 'polypeptide(L)'
;MKPELSLLWKHSGKLGRRLPFALLASSLVVGCGQPAPETSEPSAPAAESSAQAVGPSGNLEAALNTVTDEDDAVPDRPVVESLFAIPQGTASKATAAVFELKLDAKRAQNEAFRGKTLTMLDGAQQLLFRDDGQGGDEVAGDLLFLASGTFDFVALQAEQERIAQAQSQSQTQLTTAVFEGRELVRTVPVTALSTQFPVGQRVPIRPIGLATLVDPARSLIIRAPSVVGDPTRTWDPCTNVGNPNGKWTFNYLMTEMANQPFTGVAPSTFVREWVRQWEAAKTVNGFTTPPRTNIVTKLVNPWPKVGGALDLTKSPFKLVAIVNRLDLAGNNPAYGSGRAGEGRFIFAATEGTGTSCHTVPFLVILEYGVDKNDCMSIKTYAQQWQALSSMALGSATYNAALEALTEQFAKRDLSPRKPNRSSINQVRTNELWLGSPWELREFRLWNSTINPASFAAPGPVLGLLNSHTVAQTPDRATKNTLFPSYVNANAPAIVALPPTYTVPLAWSTGAFRGGRAVVTSTFASPSSPPFWSQPATTIPNRQARHVFSLNTCDGCHGDEIGTPFTHVSQTGALSPFLSGALTVPDRADGSPTRTFNEMLGRQTFLDQVANQSCLTLSFLSSSAAVH
;
A
#
# COMPACT_ATOMS: atom_id res chain seq x y z
N MET A 1 46.13 12.70 -33.98
CA MET A 1 46.38 13.82 -34.90
C MET A 1 45.47 14.97 -34.49
N LYS A 2 46.05 16.08 -34.03
CA LYS A 2 45.38 17.40 -33.90
C LYS A 2 45.31 18.07 -35.28
N PRO A 3 44.44 19.09 -35.44
CA PRO A 3 44.92 20.49 -35.50
C PRO A 3 44.01 21.43 -34.64
N GLU A 4 44.40 22.49 -33.90
CA GLU A 4 45.20 23.73 -34.17
C GLU A 4 44.61 24.58 -35.32
N LEU A 5 44.43 25.91 -35.34
CA LEU A 5 44.43 27.05 -34.40
C LEU A 5 44.12 28.32 -35.27
N SER A 6 43.43 29.36 -34.77
CA SER A 6 43.65 30.82 -35.03
C SER A 6 42.42 31.64 -34.56
N LEU A 7 42.50 32.63 -33.63
CA LEU A 7 43.11 34.01 -33.67
C LEU A 7 42.35 34.92 -34.65
N LEU A 8 41.86 36.16 -34.41
CA LEU A 8 42.27 37.35 -33.63
C LEU A 8 41.17 38.46 -33.83
N TRP A 9 40.73 39.30 -32.88
CA TRP A 9 41.05 40.76 -32.65
C TRP A 9 39.98 41.35 -31.66
N LYS A 10 40.28 42.02 -30.52
CA LYS A 10 40.67 43.44 -30.23
C LYS A 10 39.69 44.50 -30.84
N HIS A 11 39.08 45.48 -30.15
CA HIS A 11 39.53 46.55 -29.21
C HIS A 11 38.29 47.34 -28.69
N SER A 12 38.07 47.66 -27.39
CA SER A 12 38.52 48.80 -26.52
C SER A 12 37.65 50.09 -26.47
N GLY A 13 37.37 50.61 -25.26
CA GLY A 13 37.07 52.03 -24.92
C GLY A 13 35.94 52.23 -23.87
N LYS A 14 36.21 52.46 -22.56
CA LYS A 14 36.38 53.74 -21.79
C LYS A 14 35.10 54.62 -21.72
N LEU A 15 34.74 55.41 -20.69
CA LEU A 15 35.03 55.63 -19.25
C LEU A 15 34.18 56.88 -18.84
N GLY A 16 33.67 57.00 -17.61
CA GLY A 16 33.22 58.29 -17.00
C GLY A 16 32.12 58.11 -15.93
N ARG A 17 32.37 58.11 -14.61
CA ARG A 17 32.71 59.16 -13.59
C ARG A 17 31.57 60.13 -13.16
N ARG A 18 31.16 59.94 -11.88
CA ARG A 18 30.90 60.90 -10.75
C ARG A 18 29.50 61.58 -10.56
N LEU A 19 28.81 61.15 -9.48
CA LEU A 19 28.25 61.84 -8.26
C LEU A 19 28.21 63.40 -8.23
N PRO A 20 27.36 64.11 -7.40
CA PRO A 20 27.07 63.82 -5.96
C PRO A 20 25.77 64.41 -5.26
N PHE A 21 25.64 64.16 -3.92
CA PHE A 21 25.04 65.00 -2.82
C PHE A 21 23.49 65.18 -2.72
N ALA A 22 22.78 65.34 -1.58
CA ALA A 22 23.05 65.42 -0.12
C ALA A 22 21.75 65.55 0.75
N LEU A 23 21.89 65.36 2.08
CA LEU A 23 21.22 66.01 3.26
C LEU A 23 19.70 65.76 3.55
N LEU A 24 19.14 65.84 4.78
CA LEU A 24 19.50 65.64 6.21
C LEU A 24 18.27 66.05 7.07
N ALA A 25 18.26 65.66 8.36
CA ALA A 25 17.58 66.27 9.54
C ALA A 25 16.08 66.00 9.80
N SER A 26 15.53 66.04 11.02
CA SER A 26 15.90 65.77 12.44
C SER A 26 14.76 66.34 13.33
N SER A 27 14.77 65.99 14.63
CA SER A 27 14.08 66.59 15.83
C SER A 27 12.66 66.07 16.17
N LEU A 28 12.31 65.53 17.37
CA LEU A 28 12.47 65.80 18.83
C LEU A 28 11.35 66.67 19.45
N VAL A 29 10.75 66.20 20.57
CA VAL A 29 10.55 66.89 21.89
C VAL A 29 9.39 66.30 22.75
N VAL A 30 9.74 65.81 23.97
CA VAL A 30 9.19 65.95 25.37
C VAL A 30 7.65 65.89 25.64
N GLY A 31 7.07 65.30 26.70
CA GLY A 31 7.54 64.64 27.94
C GLY A 31 6.40 64.30 28.96
N CYS A 32 6.77 63.58 30.03
CA CYS A 32 6.25 63.44 31.42
C CYS A 32 4.75 63.15 31.78
N GLY A 33 4.54 62.11 32.62
CA GLY A 33 3.51 62.09 33.70
C GLY A 33 2.65 60.81 33.86
N GLN A 34 2.71 60.17 35.04
CA GLN A 34 1.75 59.19 35.62
C GLN A 34 1.47 59.61 37.09
N PRO A 35 0.46 59.09 37.87
CA PRO A 35 -0.45 57.93 37.66
C PRO A 35 -1.96 58.06 38.12
N ALA A 36 -2.77 57.06 37.71
CA ALA A 36 -3.90 56.32 38.37
C ALA A 36 -5.18 57.02 38.95
N PRO A 37 -6.34 56.30 39.15
CA PRO A 37 -6.94 55.15 38.47
C PRO A 37 -8.49 55.29 38.22
N GLU A 38 -9.09 54.20 37.72
CA GLU A 38 -10.52 53.78 37.82
C GLU A 38 -11.55 54.08 36.70
N THR A 39 -12.01 52.95 36.12
CA THR A 39 -13.34 52.59 35.60
C THR A 39 -13.80 52.91 34.17
N SER A 40 -14.34 51.84 33.56
CA SER A 40 -15.22 51.69 32.39
C SER A 40 -14.62 51.75 30.95
N GLU A 41 -14.85 50.64 30.24
CA GLU A 41 -14.70 50.36 28.79
C GLU A 41 -15.40 51.40 27.87
N PRO A 42 -15.28 51.38 26.51
CA PRO A 42 -14.66 50.38 25.61
C PRO A 42 -13.79 50.94 24.45
N SER A 43 -13.16 49.99 23.71
CA SER A 43 -12.77 50.04 22.27
C SER A 43 -11.27 50.18 21.93
N ALA A 44 -10.85 49.19 21.12
CA ALA A 44 -9.59 48.95 20.40
C ALA A 44 -9.06 50.14 19.55
N PRO A 45 -7.84 50.12 18.91
CA PRO A 45 -7.07 48.93 18.48
C PRO A 45 -5.52 48.98 18.49
N ALA A 46 -4.88 47.80 18.46
CA ALA A 46 -3.70 47.40 17.67
C ALA A 46 -3.18 46.05 18.21
N ALA A 47 -3.40 44.93 17.52
CA ALA A 47 -2.49 44.34 16.53
C ALA A 47 -1.36 43.50 17.17
N GLU A 48 -1.65 42.22 17.44
CA GLU A 48 -0.64 41.15 17.50
C GLU A 48 -1.16 39.88 16.83
N SER A 49 -0.25 39.26 16.06
CA SER A 49 -0.49 38.10 15.20
C SER A 49 -0.35 36.79 15.98
N SER A 50 -1.48 36.12 16.23
CA SER A 50 -1.50 34.70 16.60
C SER A 50 -2.83 34.07 16.14
N ALA A 51 -2.82 33.45 14.95
CA ALA A 51 -3.93 32.60 14.52
C ALA A 51 -3.75 31.22 15.17
N GLN A 52 -4.31 31.06 16.38
CA GLN A 52 -4.61 29.75 16.94
C GLN A 52 -5.76 29.15 16.13
N ALA A 53 -5.54 27.96 15.59
CA ALA A 53 -6.59 27.17 14.95
C ALA A 53 -7.66 26.81 16.00
N VAL A 54 -8.90 27.21 15.72
CA VAL A 54 -10.09 26.83 16.49
C VAL A 54 -10.24 25.31 16.44
N GLY A 55 -10.29 24.67 17.61
CA GLY A 55 -10.49 23.22 17.73
C GLY A 55 -11.83 22.76 17.15
N PRO A 56 -11.93 21.53 16.60
CA PRO A 56 -13.15 21.05 15.99
C PRO A 56 -14.24 20.85 17.05
N SER A 57 -15.49 21.09 16.63
CA SER A 57 -16.72 20.89 17.42
C SER A 57 -16.77 19.51 18.08
N GLY A 58 -17.20 19.45 19.35
CA GLY A 58 -17.29 18.24 20.19
C GLY A 58 -18.15 17.07 19.69
N ASN A 59 -18.69 17.13 18.47
CA ASN A 59 -19.37 16.02 17.80
C ASN A 59 -18.42 15.09 17.04
N LEU A 60 -17.15 15.49 16.79
CA LEU A 60 -16.19 14.66 16.05
C LEU A 60 -15.58 13.55 16.93
N GLU A 61 -15.25 13.84 18.19
CA GLU A 61 -14.70 12.85 19.12
C GLU A 61 -15.72 11.75 19.48
N ALA A 62 -17.00 12.10 19.63
CA ALA A 62 -18.06 11.14 19.94
C ALA A 62 -18.38 10.18 18.77
N ALA A 63 -18.21 10.63 17.52
CA ALA A 63 -18.46 9.80 16.33
C ALA A 63 -17.31 8.82 16.01
N LEU A 64 -16.10 9.07 16.55
CA LEU A 64 -14.89 8.27 16.29
C LEU A 64 -14.60 7.21 17.37
N ASN A 65 -15.25 7.28 18.53
CA ASN A 65 -14.99 6.42 19.70
C ASN A 65 -15.70 5.05 19.70
N THR A 66 -16.32 4.60 18.59
CA THR A 66 -17.11 3.35 18.54
C THR A 66 -16.45 2.18 17.81
N VAL A 67 -15.13 2.24 17.52
CA VAL A 67 -14.43 1.17 16.80
C VAL A 67 -13.25 0.66 17.63
N THR A 68 -13.45 -0.42 18.40
CA THR A 68 -12.34 -1.11 19.06
C THR A 68 -11.48 -1.83 18.02
N ASP A 69 -10.22 -1.42 17.86
CA ASP A 69 -9.17 -2.20 17.18
C ASP A 69 -8.61 -3.30 18.12
N GLU A 70 -9.51 -4.02 18.80
CA GLU A 70 -9.16 -5.30 19.41
C GLU A 70 -9.39 -6.39 18.37
N ASP A 71 -8.37 -6.63 17.56
CA ASP A 71 -7.91 -7.95 17.08
C ASP A 71 -7.10 -7.78 15.80
N ASP A 72 -5.85 -7.31 15.96
CA ASP A 72 -4.78 -7.45 14.95
C ASP A 72 -4.29 -8.92 14.82
N ALA A 73 -4.94 -9.87 15.49
CA ALA A 73 -4.71 -11.29 15.25
C ALA A 73 -5.32 -11.67 13.89
N VAL A 74 -4.46 -11.88 12.90
CA VAL A 74 -4.88 -12.57 11.67
C VAL A 74 -5.32 -13.97 12.10
N PRO A 75 -6.57 -14.38 11.88
CA PRO A 75 -6.94 -15.75 12.14
C PRO A 75 -6.07 -16.65 11.26
N ASP A 76 -5.46 -17.67 11.87
CA ASP A 76 -4.65 -18.65 11.14
C ASP A 76 -5.46 -19.19 9.96
N ARG A 77 -4.86 -19.23 8.77
CA ARG A 77 -5.50 -19.81 7.58
C ARG A 77 -5.02 -21.26 7.43
N PRO A 78 -5.94 -22.23 7.32
CA PRO A 78 -5.54 -23.61 7.10
C PRO A 78 -4.93 -23.79 5.72
N VAL A 79 -3.91 -24.65 5.61
CA VAL A 79 -3.39 -25.11 4.32
C VAL A 79 -4.24 -26.30 3.86
N VAL A 80 -4.94 -26.13 2.75
CA VAL A 80 -5.85 -27.13 2.19
C VAL A 80 -5.09 -28.12 1.30
N GLU A 81 -5.27 -29.41 1.55
CA GLU A 81 -4.83 -30.49 0.67
C GLU A 81 -5.84 -30.69 -0.48
N SER A 82 -7.13 -30.74 -0.15
CA SER A 82 -8.20 -30.91 -1.14
C SER A 82 -9.54 -30.39 -0.64
N LEU A 83 -10.36 -29.88 -1.56
CA LEU A 83 -11.79 -29.61 -1.34
C LEU A 83 -12.61 -30.29 -2.44
N PHE A 84 -13.68 -30.99 -2.05
CA PHE A 84 -14.66 -31.58 -2.95
C PHE A 84 -16.07 -31.10 -2.63
N ALA A 85 -16.89 -30.99 -3.67
CA ALA A 85 -18.35 -30.90 -3.55
C ALA A 85 -18.97 -32.16 -4.16
N ILE A 86 -19.93 -32.76 -3.46
CA ILE A 86 -20.60 -34.01 -3.85
C ILE A 86 -22.09 -33.70 -4.07
N PRO A 87 -22.57 -33.60 -5.32
CA PRO A 87 -23.96 -33.27 -5.61
C PRO A 87 -24.92 -34.32 -5.03
N GLN A 88 -25.98 -33.86 -4.37
CA GLN A 88 -27.08 -34.70 -3.85
C GLN A 88 -28.31 -34.68 -4.75
N GLY A 89 -28.22 -34.00 -5.89
CA GLY A 89 -29.29 -33.89 -6.89
C GLY A 89 -28.76 -33.33 -8.20
N THR A 90 -29.66 -33.09 -9.15
CA THR A 90 -29.31 -32.52 -10.46
C THR A 90 -28.60 -31.17 -10.31
N ALA A 91 -27.55 -30.96 -11.11
CA ALA A 91 -26.78 -29.72 -11.11
C ALA A 91 -27.66 -28.50 -11.44
N SER A 92 -27.53 -27.46 -10.63
CA SER A 92 -28.29 -26.21 -10.67
C SER A 92 -27.48 -25.11 -9.97
N LYS A 93 -28.05 -23.91 -9.86
CA LYS A 93 -27.43 -22.80 -9.11
C LYS A 93 -27.41 -22.98 -7.59
N ALA A 94 -28.18 -23.93 -7.08
CA ALA A 94 -28.34 -24.18 -5.65
C ALA A 94 -28.56 -25.68 -5.39
N THR A 95 -27.70 -26.53 -5.96
CA THR A 95 -27.80 -27.98 -5.74
C THR A 95 -27.34 -28.31 -4.34
N ALA A 96 -28.14 -29.08 -3.60
CA ALA A 96 -27.73 -29.63 -2.32
C ALA A 96 -26.43 -30.45 -2.50
N ALA A 97 -25.45 -30.23 -1.64
CA ALA A 97 -24.13 -30.85 -1.73
C ALA A 97 -23.58 -31.19 -0.35
N VAL A 98 -22.81 -32.26 -0.29
CA VAL A 98 -21.89 -32.56 0.81
C VAL A 98 -20.50 -32.10 0.39
N PHE A 99 -19.79 -31.45 1.30
CA PHE A 99 -18.44 -30.95 1.06
C PHE A 99 -17.44 -31.73 1.90
N GLU A 100 -16.31 -32.08 1.30
CA GLU A 100 -15.18 -32.71 1.96
C GLU A 100 -13.97 -31.79 1.86
N LEU A 101 -13.50 -31.25 2.98
CA LEU A 101 -12.33 -30.38 3.07
C LEU A 101 -11.23 -31.09 3.85
N LYS A 102 -10.14 -31.45 3.19
CA LYS A 102 -8.97 -32.05 3.85
C LYS A 102 -7.86 -31.02 4.01
N LEU A 103 -7.33 -30.89 5.22
CA LEU A 103 -6.17 -30.04 5.49
C LEU A 103 -4.86 -30.85 5.37
N ASP A 104 -3.79 -30.20 4.90
CA ASP A 104 -2.47 -30.84 4.75
C ASP A 104 -1.85 -31.16 6.11
N ALA A 105 -1.84 -32.44 6.49
CA ALA A 105 -1.31 -32.91 7.76
C ALA A 105 0.20 -32.67 7.93
N LYS A 106 0.95 -32.35 6.86
CA LYS A 106 2.37 -32.01 6.93
C LYS A 106 2.61 -30.59 7.43
N ARG A 107 1.57 -29.75 7.46
CA ARG A 107 1.67 -28.34 7.86
C ARG A 107 1.36 -28.21 9.33
N ALA A 108 2.38 -27.89 10.14
CA ALA A 108 2.24 -27.78 11.59
C ALA A 108 1.14 -26.79 12.03
N GLN A 109 0.90 -25.72 11.26
CA GLN A 109 -0.19 -24.76 11.55
C GLN A 109 -1.58 -25.39 11.50
N ASN A 110 -1.76 -26.48 10.73
CA ASN A 110 -3.06 -27.13 10.61
C ASN A 110 -3.46 -27.88 11.89
N GLU A 111 -2.51 -28.19 12.77
CA GLU A 111 -2.77 -28.87 14.04
C GLU A 111 -3.71 -28.04 14.94
N ALA A 112 -3.67 -26.71 14.82
CA ALA A 112 -4.56 -25.82 15.57
C ALA A 112 -6.04 -25.99 15.21
N PHE A 113 -6.38 -26.64 14.09
CA PHE A 113 -7.76 -26.88 13.66
C PHE A 113 -8.27 -28.29 13.98
N ARG A 114 -7.40 -29.22 14.40
CA ARG A 114 -7.77 -30.61 14.66
C ARG A 114 -8.90 -30.68 15.70
N GLY A 115 -9.95 -31.45 15.39
CA GLY A 115 -11.08 -31.62 16.30
C GLY A 115 -12.05 -30.43 16.35
N LYS A 116 -11.87 -29.42 15.48
CA LYS A 116 -12.63 -28.16 15.54
C LYS A 116 -13.65 -28.05 14.41
N THR A 117 -14.33 -26.90 14.39
CA THR A 117 -15.19 -26.50 13.28
C THR A 117 -14.60 -25.30 12.54
N LEU A 118 -14.76 -25.28 11.23
CA LEU A 118 -14.36 -24.21 10.33
C LEU A 118 -15.60 -23.60 9.69
N THR A 119 -15.72 -22.28 9.77
CA THR A 119 -16.77 -21.56 9.08
C THR A 119 -16.25 -21.01 7.76
N MET A 120 -16.96 -21.24 6.68
CA MET A 120 -16.66 -20.68 5.36
C MET A 120 -17.87 -20.04 4.71
N LEU A 121 -17.65 -19.04 3.86
CA LEU A 121 -18.71 -18.35 3.13
C LEU A 121 -18.72 -18.79 1.66
N ASP A 122 -19.90 -19.11 1.13
CA ASP A 122 -20.17 -19.24 -0.31
C ASP A 122 -21.26 -18.27 -0.73
N GLY A 123 -20.87 -17.11 -1.28
CA GLY A 123 -21.81 -16.04 -1.61
C GLY A 123 -22.53 -15.55 -0.35
N ALA A 124 -23.84 -15.82 -0.26
CA ALA A 124 -24.67 -15.50 0.90
C ALA A 124 -24.80 -16.66 1.92
N GLN A 125 -24.30 -17.84 1.60
CA GLN A 125 -24.38 -19.02 2.47
C GLN A 125 -23.16 -19.11 3.40
N GLN A 126 -23.38 -19.56 4.62
CA GLN A 126 -22.34 -19.99 5.55
C GLN A 126 -22.33 -21.52 5.65
N LEU A 127 -21.17 -22.13 5.43
CA LEU A 127 -20.91 -23.55 5.61
C LEU A 127 -20.12 -23.79 6.88
N LEU A 128 -20.55 -24.76 7.67
CA LEU A 128 -19.86 -25.21 8.88
C LEU A 128 -19.21 -26.56 8.61
N PHE A 129 -17.91 -26.54 8.39
CA PHE A 129 -17.03 -27.69 8.22
C PHE A 129 -16.66 -28.26 9.59
N ARG A 130 -16.83 -29.57 9.79
CA ARG A 130 -16.69 -30.25 11.09
C ARG A 130 -15.68 -31.39 11.03
N ASP A 131 -14.77 -31.43 12.00
CA ASP A 131 -13.78 -32.49 12.28
C ASP A 131 -13.96 -33.00 13.73
N ASP A 132 -15.18 -32.93 14.28
CA ASP A 132 -15.51 -33.21 15.69
C ASP A 132 -16.23 -34.55 15.91
N GLY A 133 -16.31 -35.41 14.90
CA GLY A 133 -17.00 -36.71 14.93
C GLY A 133 -18.52 -36.60 14.99
N GLN A 134 -19.08 -35.45 14.58
CA GLN A 134 -20.50 -35.14 14.67
C GLN A 134 -21.02 -34.56 13.33
N GLY A 135 -22.33 -34.68 13.11
CA GLY A 135 -22.99 -34.02 11.96
C GLY A 135 -22.57 -34.56 10.58
N GLY A 136 -22.17 -35.84 10.51
CA GLY A 136 -21.75 -36.52 9.29
C GLY A 136 -20.25 -36.83 9.27
N ASP A 137 -19.44 -36.16 10.09
CA ASP A 137 -18.03 -36.50 10.29
C ASP A 137 -17.87 -37.82 11.06
N GLU A 138 -17.20 -38.79 10.43
CA GLU A 138 -17.05 -40.15 10.97
C GLU A 138 -15.95 -40.23 12.02
N VAL A 139 -14.87 -39.44 11.89
CA VAL A 139 -13.66 -39.55 12.71
C VAL A 139 -13.20 -38.18 13.17
N ALA A 140 -13.43 -37.88 14.46
CA ALA A 140 -12.96 -36.64 15.05
C ALA A 140 -11.43 -36.52 15.01
N GLY A 141 -10.96 -35.36 14.56
CA GLY A 141 -9.56 -34.98 14.64
C GLY A 141 -8.66 -35.67 13.63
N ASP A 142 -9.17 -36.01 12.45
CA ASP A 142 -8.38 -36.58 11.35
C ASP A 142 -8.00 -35.53 10.28
N LEU A 143 -8.43 -34.28 10.46
CA LEU A 143 -8.27 -33.14 9.54
C LEU A 143 -9.08 -33.26 8.24
N LEU A 144 -10.06 -34.16 8.18
CA LEU A 144 -11.08 -34.23 7.14
C LEU A 144 -12.37 -33.60 7.66
N PHE A 145 -12.63 -32.39 7.21
CA PHE A 145 -13.82 -31.66 7.62
C PHE A 145 -14.98 -31.90 6.66
N LEU A 146 -16.18 -32.13 7.19
CA LEU A 146 -17.40 -32.27 6.41
C LEU A 146 -18.38 -31.13 6.64
N ALA A 147 -19.07 -30.72 5.57
CA ALA A 147 -20.18 -29.77 5.64
C ALA A 147 -21.30 -30.19 4.69
N SER A 148 -22.53 -29.74 4.97
CA SER A 148 -23.65 -29.85 4.04
C SER A 148 -24.19 -28.47 3.70
N GLY A 149 -24.59 -28.26 2.45
CA GLY A 149 -25.08 -26.97 1.98
C GLY A 149 -25.57 -26.99 0.55
N THR A 150 -25.57 -25.83 -0.11
CA THR A 150 -25.86 -25.74 -1.54
C THR A 150 -24.62 -25.25 -2.29
N PHE A 151 -24.48 -25.64 -3.55
CA PHE A 151 -23.37 -25.20 -4.40
C PHE A 151 -23.88 -24.84 -5.81
N ASP A 152 -23.29 -23.79 -6.39
CA ASP A 152 -23.58 -23.36 -7.75
C ASP A 152 -22.74 -24.14 -8.76
N PHE A 153 -23.22 -25.35 -9.10
CA PHE A 153 -22.59 -26.18 -10.13
C PHE A 153 -22.72 -25.58 -11.53
N VAL A 154 -23.67 -24.67 -11.78
CA VAL A 154 -23.76 -23.96 -13.06
C VAL A 154 -22.61 -22.97 -13.21
N ALA A 155 -22.26 -22.25 -12.15
CA ALA A 155 -21.07 -21.39 -12.14
C ALA A 155 -19.78 -22.20 -12.26
N LEU A 156 -19.67 -23.36 -11.60
CA LEU A 156 -18.52 -24.25 -11.78
C LEU A 156 -18.43 -24.77 -13.21
N GLN A 157 -19.55 -25.17 -13.82
CA GLN A 157 -19.60 -25.59 -15.22
C GLN A 157 -19.04 -24.51 -16.15
N ALA A 158 -19.54 -23.28 -16.02
CA ALA A 158 -19.10 -22.13 -16.82
C ALA A 158 -17.60 -21.85 -16.63
N GLU A 159 -17.07 -22.02 -15.41
CA GLU A 159 -15.64 -21.87 -15.14
C GLU A 159 -14.80 -22.94 -15.85
N GLN A 160 -15.24 -24.20 -15.84
CA GLN A 160 -14.54 -25.28 -16.54
C GLN A 160 -14.61 -25.12 -18.06
N GLU A 161 -15.73 -24.64 -18.60
CA GLU A 161 -15.88 -24.29 -20.01
C GLU A 161 -14.93 -23.14 -20.41
N ARG A 162 -14.81 -22.11 -19.56
CA ARG A 162 -13.85 -21.02 -19.75
C ARG A 162 -12.41 -21.53 -19.81
N ILE A 163 -12.03 -22.42 -18.89
CA ILE A 163 -10.70 -23.05 -18.89
C ILE A 163 -10.49 -23.86 -20.18
N ALA A 164 -11.44 -24.70 -20.57
CA ALA A 164 -11.36 -25.50 -21.79
C ALA A 164 -11.25 -24.62 -23.05
N GLN A 165 -12.00 -23.51 -23.10
CA GLN A 165 -11.92 -22.54 -24.18
C GLN A 165 -10.52 -21.92 -24.23
N ALA A 166 -10.00 -21.42 -23.12
CA ALA A 166 -8.64 -20.86 -23.06
C ALA A 166 -7.57 -21.89 -23.47
N GLN A 167 -7.74 -23.16 -23.10
CA GLN A 167 -6.86 -24.25 -23.52
C GLN A 167 -6.90 -24.46 -25.03
N SER A 168 -8.08 -24.46 -25.65
CA SER A 168 -8.22 -24.66 -27.10
C SER A 168 -7.69 -23.50 -27.94
N GLN A 169 -7.63 -22.29 -27.38
CA GLN A 169 -7.07 -21.10 -28.03
C GLN A 169 -5.56 -20.95 -27.80
N SER A 170 -4.98 -21.69 -26.84
CA SER A 170 -3.56 -21.61 -26.52
C SER A 170 -2.75 -22.55 -27.39
N GLN A 171 -1.63 -22.05 -27.94
CA GLN A 171 -0.64 -22.87 -28.65
C GLN A 171 0.24 -23.70 -27.70
N THR A 172 0.22 -23.39 -26.41
CA THR A 172 1.02 -24.06 -25.38
C THR A 172 0.13 -24.54 -24.24
N GLN A 173 0.58 -25.56 -23.50
CA GLN A 173 -0.17 -26.05 -22.35
C GLN A 173 -0.32 -24.93 -21.31
N LEU A 174 -1.56 -24.63 -20.91
CA LEU A 174 -1.82 -23.67 -19.85
C LEU A 174 -1.23 -24.18 -18.54
N THR A 175 -0.63 -23.26 -17.78
CA THR A 175 -0.09 -23.56 -16.44
C THR A 175 -0.58 -22.52 -15.44
N THR A 176 -0.62 -22.92 -14.17
CA THR A 176 -0.81 -22.02 -13.03
C THR A 176 0.41 -22.09 -12.14
N ALA A 177 0.83 -20.94 -11.62
CA ALA A 177 1.93 -20.84 -10.68
C ALA A 177 1.50 -21.32 -9.28
N VAL A 178 2.44 -21.90 -8.56
CA VAL A 178 2.31 -22.22 -7.14
C VAL A 178 3.41 -21.49 -6.39
N PHE A 179 2.99 -20.74 -5.38
CA PHE A 179 3.85 -19.93 -4.53
C PHE A 179 3.89 -20.50 -3.12
N GLU A 180 5.05 -20.42 -2.48
CA GLU A 180 5.19 -20.54 -1.02
C GLU A 180 5.58 -19.16 -0.50
N GLY A 181 4.60 -18.44 0.06
CA GLY A 181 4.75 -17.03 0.39
C GLY A 181 4.88 -16.21 -0.89
N ARG A 182 6.05 -15.61 -1.13
CA ARG A 182 6.37 -14.85 -2.35
C ARG A 182 7.26 -15.62 -3.32
N GLU A 183 7.77 -16.77 -2.90
CA GLU A 183 8.66 -17.58 -3.73
C GLU A 183 7.83 -18.43 -4.70
N LEU A 184 8.11 -18.30 -6.00
CA LEU A 184 7.60 -19.16 -7.05
C LEU A 184 8.33 -20.50 -6.97
N VAL A 185 7.66 -21.51 -6.42
CA VAL A 185 8.25 -22.84 -6.19
C VAL A 185 8.09 -23.77 -7.39
N ARG A 186 6.97 -23.68 -8.12
CA ARG A 186 6.71 -24.48 -9.33
C ARG A 186 5.54 -23.93 -10.15
N THR A 187 5.43 -24.41 -11.38
CA THR A 187 4.25 -24.25 -12.24
C THR A 187 3.61 -25.61 -12.47
N VAL A 188 2.29 -25.71 -12.49
CA VAL A 188 1.57 -26.95 -12.80
C VAL A 188 0.65 -26.80 -14.00
N PRO A 189 0.51 -27.84 -14.84
CA PRO A 189 -0.47 -27.86 -15.91
C PRO A 189 -1.89 -27.62 -15.39
N VAL A 190 -2.63 -26.78 -16.11
CA VAL A 190 -4.07 -26.63 -15.91
C VAL A 190 -4.78 -27.66 -16.79
N THR A 191 -5.74 -28.36 -16.21
CA THR A 191 -6.63 -29.31 -16.92
C THR A 191 -8.06 -28.98 -16.53
N ALA A 192 -8.92 -28.69 -17.51
CA ALA A 192 -10.35 -28.52 -17.27
C ALA A 192 -10.96 -29.82 -16.72
N LEU A 193 -11.87 -29.70 -15.76
CA LEU A 193 -12.65 -30.81 -15.25
C LEU A 193 -13.81 -31.13 -16.20
N SER A 194 -14.45 -32.29 -15.98
CA SER A 194 -15.75 -32.60 -16.59
C SER A 194 -16.75 -31.49 -16.28
N THR A 195 -17.54 -31.10 -17.29
CA THR A 195 -18.68 -30.18 -17.15
C THR A 195 -19.96 -30.89 -16.74
N GLN A 196 -19.90 -32.21 -16.53
CA GLN A 196 -20.99 -33.03 -15.98
C GLN A 196 -20.68 -33.39 -14.53
N PHE A 197 -21.67 -33.19 -13.66
CA PHE A 197 -21.58 -33.43 -12.22
C PHE A 197 -22.66 -34.42 -11.75
N PRO A 198 -22.46 -35.74 -11.94
CA PRO A 198 -23.42 -36.75 -11.51
C PRO A 198 -23.60 -36.77 -10.00
N VAL A 199 -24.81 -37.13 -9.56
CA VAL A 199 -25.14 -37.28 -8.13
C VAL A 199 -24.19 -38.29 -7.46
N GLY A 200 -23.69 -37.94 -6.27
CA GLY A 200 -22.82 -38.80 -5.47
C GLY A 200 -21.36 -38.84 -5.92
N GLN A 201 -20.98 -38.22 -7.04
CA GLN A 201 -19.58 -38.16 -7.48
C GLN A 201 -18.84 -36.99 -6.84
N ARG A 202 -17.59 -37.25 -6.40
CA ARG A 202 -16.69 -36.20 -5.89
C ARG A 202 -16.26 -35.27 -7.02
N VAL A 203 -16.65 -34.00 -6.93
CA VAL A 203 -16.22 -32.95 -7.85
C VAL A 203 -15.16 -32.07 -7.16
N PRO A 204 -13.91 -32.06 -7.64
CA PRO A 204 -12.86 -31.26 -7.00
C PRO A 204 -13.09 -29.77 -7.21
N ILE A 205 -13.00 -28.99 -6.14
CA ILE A 205 -13.04 -27.53 -6.16
C ILE A 205 -11.60 -27.03 -6.02
N ARG A 206 -11.02 -26.50 -7.11
CA ARG A 206 -9.60 -26.12 -7.18
C ARG A 206 -9.44 -24.64 -7.50
N PRO A 207 -8.55 -23.93 -6.79
CA PRO A 207 -8.21 -22.56 -7.14
C PRO A 207 -7.27 -22.50 -8.35
N ILE A 208 -7.81 -22.34 -9.56
CA ILE A 208 -7.06 -22.25 -10.83
C ILE A 208 -7.12 -20.83 -11.40
N GLY A 209 -6.03 -20.09 -11.35
CA GLY A 209 -5.95 -18.75 -11.97
C GLY A 209 -5.22 -18.79 -13.31
N LEU A 210 -5.89 -18.34 -14.37
CA LEU A 210 -5.34 -18.20 -15.71
C LEU A 210 -4.67 -16.83 -15.87
N ALA A 211 -3.44 -16.70 -15.40
CA ALA A 211 -2.70 -15.42 -15.44
C ALA A 211 -2.61 -14.81 -16.85
N THR A 212 -2.58 -15.63 -17.90
CA THR A 212 -2.53 -15.19 -19.30
C THR A 212 -3.76 -14.42 -19.75
N LEU A 213 -4.87 -14.50 -19.02
CA LEU A 213 -6.11 -13.75 -19.30
C LEU A 213 -6.16 -12.39 -18.58
N VAL A 214 -5.14 -12.07 -17.78
CA VAL A 214 -5.00 -10.78 -17.12
C VAL A 214 -3.79 -10.06 -17.73
N ASP A 215 -4.03 -8.92 -18.37
CA ASP A 215 -2.96 -8.01 -18.81
C ASP A 215 -2.51 -7.16 -17.62
N PRO A 216 -1.29 -7.36 -17.10
CA PRO A 216 -0.81 -6.67 -15.91
C PRO A 216 -0.69 -5.15 -16.12
N ALA A 217 -0.42 -4.69 -17.34
CA ALA A 217 -0.29 -3.26 -17.65
C ALA A 217 -1.65 -2.55 -17.72
N ARG A 218 -2.74 -3.31 -17.88
CA ARG A 218 -4.11 -2.81 -17.96
C ARG A 218 -4.90 -2.97 -16.66
N SER A 219 -4.60 -4.00 -15.86
CA SER A 219 -5.41 -4.38 -14.70
C SER A 219 -4.70 -4.35 -13.35
N LEU A 220 -3.36 -4.26 -13.31
CA LEU A 220 -2.59 -4.38 -12.07
C LEU A 220 -1.69 -3.19 -11.76
N ILE A 221 -0.86 -2.73 -12.71
CA ILE A 221 -0.01 -1.55 -12.57
C ILE A 221 -0.11 -0.71 -13.84
N ILE A 222 -1.02 0.27 -13.82
CA ILE A 222 -1.37 1.10 -14.97
C ILE A 222 -0.48 2.32 -15.01
N ARG A 223 0.34 2.43 -16.06
CA ARG A 223 1.37 3.48 -16.22
C ARG A 223 1.44 4.08 -17.62
N ALA A 224 0.51 3.68 -18.49
CA ALA A 224 0.52 4.12 -19.87
C ALA A 224 0.36 5.65 -19.94
N PRO A 225 1.15 6.36 -20.76
CA PRO A 225 1.03 7.81 -20.91
C PRO A 225 -0.38 8.28 -21.28
N SER A 226 -1.13 7.48 -22.05
CA SER A 226 -2.53 7.72 -22.41
C SER A 226 -3.52 7.62 -21.23
N VAL A 227 -3.07 7.16 -20.07
CA VAL A 227 -3.84 7.10 -18.81
C VAL A 227 -3.29 8.10 -17.81
N VAL A 228 -1.99 8.02 -17.49
CA VAL A 228 -1.36 8.88 -16.47
C VAL A 228 -1.14 10.33 -16.92
N GLY A 229 -1.36 10.60 -18.22
CA GLY A 229 -1.45 11.93 -18.81
C GLY A 229 -2.81 12.20 -19.47
N ASP A 230 -3.88 11.47 -19.11
CA ASP A 230 -5.24 11.72 -19.62
C ASP A 230 -5.68 13.16 -19.26
N PRO A 231 -5.95 14.05 -20.24
CA PRO A 231 -6.16 15.46 -19.97
C PRO A 231 -7.48 15.76 -19.25
N THR A 232 -8.41 14.82 -19.21
CA THR A 232 -9.69 14.96 -18.49
C THR A 232 -9.54 14.66 -17.00
N ARG A 233 -8.67 13.70 -16.65
CA ARG A 233 -8.55 13.15 -15.29
C ARG A 233 -7.26 13.53 -14.57
N THR A 234 -6.22 13.92 -15.30
CA THR A 234 -4.90 14.20 -14.76
C THR A 234 -4.49 15.65 -15.04
N TRP A 235 -3.42 16.07 -14.38
CA TRP A 235 -2.77 17.35 -14.56
C TRP A 235 -1.26 17.14 -14.59
N ASP A 236 -0.59 17.68 -15.60
CA ASP A 236 0.87 17.67 -15.70
C ASP A 236 1.44 19.03 -15.28
N PRO A 237 2.09 19.13 -14.10
CA PRO A 237 2.64 20.39 -13.62
C PRO A 237 3.82 20.91 -14.45
N CYS A 238 4.48 20.05 -15.23
CA CYS A 238 5.59 20.47 -16.09
C CYS A 238 5.13 21.18 -17.35
N THR A 239 4.04 20.71 -17.95
CA THR A 239 3.51 21.26 -19.20
C THR A 239 2.34 22.22 -19.00
N ASN A 240 1.76 22.27 -17.80
CA ASN A 240 0.50 22.96 -17.51
C ASN A 240 -0.66 22.48 -18.39
N VAL A 241 -0.69 21.18 -18.72
CA VAL A 241 -1.73 20.55 -19.53
C VAL A 241 -2.57 19.60 -18.68
N GLY A 242 -3.87 19.55 -18.97
CA GLY A 242 -4.84 18.65 -18.35
C GLY A 242 -5.90 19.40 -17.53
N ASN A 243 -6.53 18.69 -16.61
CA ASN A 243 -7.57 19.20 -15.74
C ASN A 243 -7.05 19.25 -14.29
N PRO A 244 -6.78 20.43 -13.72
CA PRO A 244 -6.36 20.59 -12.32
C PRO A 244 -7.32 20.02 -11.27
N ASN A 245 -8.58 19.79 -11.64
CA ASN A 245 -9.62 19.19 -10.80
C ASN A 245 -9.98 17.77 -11.24
N GLY A 246 -9.18 17.16 -12.12
CA GLY A 246 -9.39 15.80 -12.60
C GLY A 246 -9.29 14.79 -11.45
N LYS A 247 -10.03 13.69 -11.56
CA LYS A 247 -10.18 12.71 -10.46
C LYS A 247 -8.91 11.94 -10.09
N TRP A 248 -7.89 11.98 -10.95
CA TRP A 248 -6.59 11.35 -10.69
C TRP A 248 -5.50 12.39 -10.40
N THR A 249 -5.88 13.62 -10.08
CA THR A 249 -4.96 14.66 -9.61
C THR A 249 -4.70 14.53 -8.11
N PHE A 250 -3.51 14.94 -7.68
CA PHE A 250 -3.18 15.07 -6.26
C PHE A 250 -4.19 15.98 -5.53
N ASN A 251 -4.61 17.07 -6.19
CA ASN A 251 -5.64 17.99 -5.69
C ASN A 251 -6.94 17.27 -5.31
N TYR A 252 -7.54 16.54 -6.25
CA TYR A 252 -8.79 15.83 -6.02
C TYR A 252 -8.66 14.83 -4.89
N LEU A 253 -7.64 13.97 -4.93
CA LEU A 253 -7.46 12.87 -3.97
C LEU A 253 -7.22 13.39 -2.54
N MET A 254 -6.43 14.46 -2.37
CA MET A 254 -6.22 15.07 -1.06
C MET A 254 -7.45 15.83 -0.58
N THR A 255 -8.26 16.37 -1.48
CA THR A 255 -9.54 17.04 -1.17
C THR A 255 -10.60 16.04 -0.69
N GLU A 256 -10.70 14.87 -1.34
CA GLU A 256 -11.54 13.77 -0.89
C GLU A 256 -11.06 13.21 0.46
N MET A 257 -9.75 13.05 0.64
CA MET A 257 -9.16 12.54 1.89
C MET A 257 -9.35 13.50 3.08
N ALA A 258 -9.22 14.81 2.87
CA ALA A 258 -9.45 15.82 3.90
C ALA A 258 -10.92 15.87 4.33
N ASN A 259 -11.84 15.60 3.40
CA ASN A 259 -13.29 15.61 3.61
C ASN A 259 -13.78 16.85 4.39
N GLN A 260 -13.44 18.05 3.90
CA GLN A 260 -13.77 19.32 4.56
C GLN A 260 -15.24 19.43 5.04
N PRO A 261 -16.27 19.01 4.28
CA PRO A 261 -17.65 19.05 4.77
C PRO A 261 -17.89 18.28 6.07
N PHE A 262 -17.11 17.22 6.31
CA PHE A 262 -17.18 16.41 7.53
C PHE A 262 -16.19 16.90 8.60
N THR A 263 -14.96 17.22 8.22
CA THR A 263 -13.87 17.51 9.17
C THR A 263 -13.75 18.98 9.54
N GLY A 264 -14.29 19.88 8.73
CA GLY A 264 -14.02 21.32 8.79
C GLY A 264 -12.61 21.73 8.33
N VAL A 265 -11.75 20.78 7.96
CA VAL A 265 -10.36 21.05 7.56
C VAL A 265 -10.30 21.36 6.06
N ALA A 266 -9.86 22.57 5.71
CA ALA A 266 -9.62 22.93 4.32
C ALA A 266 -8.52 22.04 3.69
N PRO A 267 -8.68 21.57 2.43
CA PRO A 267 -7.69 20.71 1.78
C PRO A 267 -6.28 21.31 1.71
N SER A 268 -6.16 22.63 1.50
CA SER A 268 -4.87 23.31 1.47
C SER A 268 -4.18 23.29 2.84
N THR A 269 -4.93 23.45 3.93
CA THR A 269 -4.44 23.26 5.31
C THR A 269 -4.03 21.81 5.56
N PHE A 270 -4.88 20.86 5.17
CA PHE A 270 -4.60 19.42 5.30
C PHE A 270 -3.27 19.04 4.64
N VAL A 271 -3.06 19.43 3.38
CA VAL A 271 -1.81 19.19 2.64
C VAL A 271 -0.64 19.94 3.27
N ARG A 272 -0.83 21.20 3.69
CA ARG A 272 0.25 22.00 4.28
C ARG A 272 0.77 21.37 5.56
N GLU A 273 -0.12 20.93 6.45
CA GLU A 273 0.23 20.30 7.72
C GLU A 273 0.87 18.92 7.56
N TRP A 274 0.49 18.19 6.51
CA TRP A 274 1.22 16.99 6.09
C TRP A 274 2.65 17.35 5.64
N VAL A 275 2.85 18.36 4.79
CA VAL A 275 4.21 18.76 4.35
C VAL A 275 5.06 19.32 5.51
N ARG A 276 4.44 19.91 6.54
CA ARG A 276 5.16 20.35 7.76
C ARG A 276 5.82 19.21 8.53
N GLN A 277 5.41 17.95 8.31
CA GLN A 277 5.98 16.81 9.01
C GLN A 277 7.50 16.62 8.75
N TRP A 278 8.04 17.22 7.70
CA TRP A 278 9.49 17.19 7.39
C TRP A 278 10.27 18.39 7.94
N GLU A 279 9.61 19.46 8.37
CA GLU A 279 10.28 20.73 8.72
C GLU A 279 11.01 20.66 10.06
N ALA A 280 10.56 19.78 10.95
CA ALA A 280 11.12 19.57 12.27
C ALA A 280 11.31 18.08 12.52
N ALA A 281 12.18 17.76 13.48
CA ALA A 281 12.29 16.40 13.99
C ALA A 281 10.93 15.93 14.54
N LYS A 282 10.59 14.66 14.30
CA LYS A 282 9.41 14.00 14.85
C LYS A 282 9.85 12.81 15.68
N THR A 283 9.23 12.61 16.83
CA THR A 283 9.49 11.41 17.65
C THR A 283 8.34 10.44 17.45
N VAL A 284 8.59 9.29 16.83
CA VAL A 284 7.59 8.24 16.59
C VAL A 284 8.05 6.99 17.31
N ASN A 285 7.21 6.43 18.18
CA ASN A 285 7.53 5.25 18.98
C ASN A 285 8.90 5.34 19.71
N GLY A 286 9.22 6.51 20.28
CA GLY A 286 10.49 6.77 20.96
C GLY A 286 11.69 7.00 20.04
N PHE A 287 11.56 6.83 18.73
CA PHE A 287 12.62 7.09 17.75
C PHE A 287 12.51 8.48 17.13
N THR A 288 13.63 9.19 17.04
CA THR A 288 13.69 10.47 16.35
C THR A 288 13.82 10.28 14.84
N THR A 289 12.81 10.71 14.11
CA THR A 289 12.82 10.96 12.67
C THR A 289 13.35 12.39 12.43
N PRO A 290 14.57 12.57 11.86
CA PRO A 290 15.18 13.87 11.64
C PRO A 290 14.39 14.77 10.67
N PRO A 291 14.56 16.10 10.73
CA PRO A 291 13.99 16.99 9.73
C PRO A 291 14.66 16.80 8.36
N ARG A 292 13.93 17.12 7.29
CA ARG A 292 14.45 17.20 5.93
C ARG A 292 14.17 18.60 5.40
N THR A 293 15.00 19.54 5.86
CA THR A 293 14.80 20.98 5.74
C THR A 293 14.66 21.48 4.30
N ASN A 294 15.23 20.76 3.33
CA ASN A 294 15.04 21.03 1.90
C ASN A 294 13.58 20.95 1.44
N ILE A 295 12.66 20.36 2.21
CA ILE A 295 11.23 20.35 1.89
C ILE A 295 10.69 21.77 1.65
N VAL A 296 11.14 22.75 2.43
CA VAL A 296 10.63 24.11 2.34
C VAL A 296 11.14 24.76 1.07
N THR A 297 12.45 24.72 0.86
CA THR A 297 13.08 25.38 -0.29
C THR A 297 12.74 24.73 -1.62
N LYS A 298 12.64 23.39 -1.65
CA LYS A 298 12.41 22.63 -2.88
C LYS A 298 10.94 22.40 -3.22
N LEU A 299 10.05 22.28 -2.23
CA LEU A 299 8.64 21.96 -2.46
C LEU A 299 7.71 23.13 -2.07
N VAL A 300 7.78 23.61 -0.82
CA VAL A 300 6.81 24.58 -0.29
C VAL A 300 6.95 25.97 -0.91
N ASN A 301 8.17 26.47 -1.05
CA ASN A 301 8.46 27.79 -1.60
C ASN A 301 8.02 27.93 -3.07
N PRO A 302 8.41 27.01 -3.98
CA PRO A 302 8.02 27.12 -5.39
C PRO A 302 6.55 26.76 -5.67
N TRP A 303 5.85 26.09 -4.74
CA TRP A 303 4.42 25.79 -4.90
C TRP A 303 3.60 27.10 -4.88
N PRO A 304 2.84 27.40 -5.95
CA PRO A 304 1.96 28.57 -6.02
C PRO A 304 0.99 28.65 -4.84
N LYS A 305 0.63 29.89 -4.47
CA LYS A 305 -0.25 30.17 -3.34
C LYS A 305 -1.39 31.09 -3.73
N VAL A 306 -2.56 30.83 -3.18
CA VAL A 306 -3.76 31.67 -3.30
C VAL A 306 -4.19 32.06 -1.89
N GLY A 307 -4.30 33.36 -1.62
CA GLY A 307 -4.61 33.86 -0.28
C GLY A 307 -3.61 33.43 0.81
N GLY A 308 -2.34 33.17 0.43
CA GLY A 308 -1.29 32.68 1.34
C GLY A 308 -1.27 31.16 1.57
N ALA A 309 -2.31 30.43 1.16
CA ALA A 309 -2.37 28.97 1.24
C ALA A 309 -1.87 28.29 -0.05
N LEU A 310 -1.43 27.03 0.03
CA LEU A 310 -1.01 26.26 -1.15
C LEU A 310 -2.18 26.13 -2.15
N ASP A 311 -1.93 26.45 -3.41
CA ASP A 311 -2.88 26.22 -4.49
C ASP A 311 -2.78 24.76 -4.96
N LEU A 312 -3.70 23.93 -4.49
CA LEU A 312 -3.69 22.51 -4.84
C LEU A 312 -3.91 22.25 -6.33
N THR A 313 -4.59 23.15 -7.04
CA THR A 313 -4.77 23.05 -8.51
C THR A 313 -3.43 23.18 -9.27
N LYS A 314 -2.40 23.69 -8.59
CA LYS A 314 -1.02 23.81 -9.09
C LYS A 314 -0.04 22.94 -8.31
N SER A 315 -0.50 21.80 -7.79
CA SER A 315 0.36 20.87 -7.05
C SER A 315 1.54 20.37 -7.90
N PRO A 316 2.78 20.33 -7.36
CA PRO A 316 3.98 19.87 -8.07
C PRO A 316 4.11 18.34 -8.05
N PHE A 317 2.99 17.64 -8.27
CA PHE A 317 2.91 16.18 -8.21
C PHE A 317 2.29 15.63 -9.49
N LYS A 318 3.07 14.85 -10.23
CA LYS A 318 2.64 14.20 -11.47
C LYS A 318 2.28 12.74 -11.20
N LEU A 319 1.12 12.29 -11.67
CA LEU A 319 0.74 10.89 -11.57
C LEU A 319 1.68 10.03 -12.42
N VAL A 320 2.17 8.93 -11.87
CA VAL A 320 3.06 7.97 -12.57
C VAL A 320 2.52 6.55 -12.58
N ALA A 321 1.61 6.19 -11.67
CA ALA A 321 0.94 4.89 -11.69
C ALA A 321 -0.39 4.88 -10.93
N ILE A 322 -1.32 4.05 -11.40
CA ILE A 322 -2.50 3.57 -10.66
C ILE A 322 -2.31 2.06 -10.44
N VAL A 323 -2.49 1.58 -9.21
CA VAL A 323 -2.17 0.19 -8.85
C VAL A 323 -3.36 -0.50 -8.19
N ASN A 324 -3.68 -1.70 -8.66
CA ASN A 324 -4.67 -2.58 -8.06
C ASN A 324 -4.00 -3.70 -7.25
N ARG A 325 -4.12 -3.65 -5.93
CA ARG A 325 -3.59 -4.63 -4.99
C ARG A 325 -4.69 -5.44 -4.34
N LEU A 326 -5.58 -5.99 -5.16
CA LEU A 326 -6.57 -6.99 -4.73
C LEU A 326 -5.90 -8.16 -3.99
N ASP A 327 -4.65 -8.51 -4.33
CA ASP A 327 -3.85 -9.53 -3.65
C ASP A 327 -3.57 -9.23 -2.16
N LEU A 328 -3.77 -7.99 -1.70
CA LEU A 328 -3.72 -7.63 -0.29
C LEU A 328 -5.04 -7.85 0.46
N ALA A 329 -6.05 -8.46 -0.20
CA ALA A 329 -7.35 -8.75 0.41
C ALA A 329 -7.25 -9.64 1.65
N GLY A 330 -8.00 -9.25 2.69
CA GLY A 330 -8.10 -9.94 3.97
C GLY A 330 -7.72 -9.03 5.16
N ASN A 331 -7.61 -9.60 6.36
CA ASN A 331 -7.04 -8.90 7.50
C ASN A 331 -5.52 -8.88 7.35
N ASN A 332 -4.95 -7.74 6.94
CA ASN A 332 -3.51 -7.52 6.90
C ASN A 332 -3.11 -6.54 8.02
N PRO A 333 -2.43 -7.01 9.08
CA PRO A 333 -2.11 -6.20 10.26
C PRO A 333 -1.12 -5.07 9.96
N ALA A 334 -0.46 -5.11 8.79
CA ALA A 334 0.53 -4.11 8.38
C ALA A 334 -0.09 -2.95 7.56
N TYR A 335 -1.08 -3.22 6.71
CA TYR A 335 -1.61 -2.26 5.73
C TYR A 335 -3.07 -1.83 5.98
N GLY A 336 -3.62 -2.15 7.16
CA GLY A 336 -4.98 -1.79 7.54
C GLY A 336 -6.04 -2.75 7.00
N SER A 337 -7.30 -2.53 7.40
CA SER A 337 -8.43 -3.40 7.07
C SER A 337 -9.09 -3.02 5.74
N GLY A 338 -9.27 -4.02 4.86
CA GLY A 338 -9.98 -3.92 3.59
C GLY A 338 -10.10 -5.30 2.95
N ARG A 339 -11.31 -5.88 2.91
CA ARG A 339 -11.48 -7.27 2.44
C ARG A 339 -11.41 -7.41 0.91
N ALA A 340 -11.42 -6.31 0.14
CA ALA A 340 -11.12 -6.29 -1.30
C ALA A 340 -9.69 -5.78 -1.63
N GLY A 341 -8.77 -5.83 -0.66
CA GLY A 341 -7.38 -5.43 -0.87
C GLY A 341 -7.22 -3.91 -0.92
N GLU A 342 -6.34 -3.43 -1.79
CA GLU A 342 -5.91 -2.04 -1.78
C GLU A 342 -5.82 -1.41 -3.19
N GLY A 343 -6.24 -0.15 -3.32
CA GLY A 343 -6.01 0.67 -4.51
C GLY A 343 -4.96 1.73 -4.24
N ARG A 344 -4.04 1.98 -5.20
CA ARG A 344 -3.00 3.03 -5.04
C ARG A 344 -2.98 4.04 -6.16
N PHE A 345 -2.64 5.28 -5.78
CA PHE A 345 -2.12 6.29 -6.68
C PHE A 345 -0.68 6.61 -6.32
N ILE A 346 0.21 6.61 -7.31
CA ILE A 346 1.61 6.96 -7.14
C ILE A 346 1.87 8.25 -7.89
N PHE A 347 2.29 9.28 -7.15
CA PHE A 347 2.74 10.55 -7.70
C PHE A 347 4.25 10.68 -7.55
N ALA A 348 4.89 11.31 -8.51
CA ALA A 348 6.25 11.81 -8.39
C ALA A 348 6.22 13.33 -8.23
N ALA A 349 7.02 13.87 -7.31
CA ALA A 349 7.24 15.31 -7.25
C ALA A 349 7.93 15.80 -8.53
N THR A 350 7.75 17.07 -8.85
CA THR A 350 8.41 17.73 -9.99
C THR A 350 9.24 18.93 -9.56
N GLU A 351 10.36 19.16 -10.23
CA GLU A 351 11.25 20.30 -10.03
C GLU A 351 11.46 21.03 -11.38
N GLY A 352 11.63 22.35 -11.32
CA GLY A 352 11.79 23.21 -12.50
C GLY A 352 10.46 23.70 -13.07
N THR A 353 10.53 24.45 -14.18
CA THR A 353 9.37 25.00 -14.88
C THR A 353 9.54 24.90 -16.40
N GLY A 354 8.43 24.84 -17.14
CA GLY A 354 8.44 24.74 -18.59
C GLY A 354 9.30 23.57 -19.08
N THR A 355 10.21 23.83 -20.02
CA THR A 355 11.09 22.81 -20.62
C THR A 355 12.14 22.24 -19.66
N SER A 356 12.42 22.90 -18.53
CA SER A 356 13.34 22.40 -17.50
C SER A 356 12.68 21.49 -16.47
N CYS A 357 11.34 21.41 -16.50
CA CYS A 357 10.60 20.66 -15.51
C CYS A 357 10.74 19.15 -15.72
N HIS A 358 11.00 18.42 -14.64
CA HIS A 358 11.16 16.97 -14.65
C HIS A 358 10.71 16.35 -13.32
N THR A 359 10.44 15.04 -13.32
CA THR A 359 10.14 14.31 -12.09
C THR A 359 11.41 13.99 -11.31
N VAL A 360 11.32 14.02 -9.98
CA VAL A 360 12.44 13.82 -9.05
C VAL A 360 12.18 12.60 -8.15
N PRO A 361 13.21 11.99 -7.53
CA PRO A 361 13.06 10.80 -6.67
C PRO A 361 12.45 11.15 -5.30
N PHE A 362 11.19 11.56 -5.35
CA PHE A 362 10.26 11.74 -4.24
C PHE A 362 8.90 11.26 -4.73
N LEU A 363 8.50 10.09 -4.27
CA LEU A 363 7.19 9.55 -4.54
C LEU A 363 6.23 9.83 -3.38
N VAL A 364 4.97 10.08 -3.71
CA VAL A 364 3.84 10.08 -2.78
C VAL A 364 2.90 8.97 -3.20
N ILE A 365 2.67 8.02 -2.32
CA ILE A 365 1.87 6.83 -2.56
C ILE A 365 0.63 6.94 -1.66
N LEU A 366 -0.53 7.10 -2.27
CA LEU A 366 -1.82 7.10 -1.56
C LEU A 366 -2.36 5.67 -1.62
N GLU A 367 -2.47 4.99 -0.48
CA GLU A 367 -2.81 3.57 -0.38
C GLU A 367 -4.16 3.39 0.34
N TYR A 368 -5.20 3.08 -0.43
CA TYR A 368 -6.59 3.01 0.03
C TYR A 368 -7.03 1.57 0.24
N GLY A 369 -7.53 1.24 1.42
CA GLY A 369 -8.19 -0.04 1.68
C GLY A 369 -9.56 -0.07 1.02
N VAL A 370 -9.84 -1.09 0.21
CA VAL A 370 -11.13 -1.19 -0.50
C VAL A 370 -12.17 -1.82 0.44
N ASP A 371 -13.10 -0.99 0.92
CA ASP A 371 -14.14 -1.35 1.90
C ASP A 371 -15.31 -2.11 1.24
N LYS A 372 -15.04 -3.36 0.89
CA LYS A 372 -16.03 -4.34 0.39
C LYS A 372 -15.91 -5.59 1.23
N ASN A 373 -16.98 -5.96 1.92
CA ASN A 373 -16.89 -6.90 3.05
C ASN A 373 -17.48 -8.29 2.80
N ASP A 374 -18.26 -8.44 1.74
CA ASP A 374 -18.86 -9.70 1.29
C ASP A 374 -18.15 -10.23 0.04
N CYS A 375 -18.18 -11.54 -0.15
CA CYS A 375 -17.51 -12.18 -1.28
C CYS A 375 -18.00 -11.65 -2.63
N MET A 376 -19.31 -11.44 -2.80
CA MET A 376 -19.89 -11.11 -4.09
C MET A 376 -19.46 -9.73 -4.56
N SER A 377 -19.37 -8.75 -3.66
CA SER A 377 -18.85 -7.43 -3.98
C SER A 377 -17.35 -7.45 -4.29
N ILE A 378 -16.56 -8.29 -3.60
CA ILE A 378 -15.13 -8.51 -3.90
C ILE A 378 -14.96 -9.14 -5.30
N LYS A 379 -15.73 -10.18 -5.61
CA LYS A 379 -15.73 -10.85 -6.92
C LYS A 379 -16.13 -9.88 -8.04
N THR A 380 -17.19 -9.10 -7.85
CA THR A 380 -17.62 -8.09 -8.81
C THR A 380 -16.53 -7.06 -9.07
N TYR A 381 -15.85 -6.60 -8.01
CA TYR A 381 -14.73 -5.67 -8.12
C TYR A 381 -13.55 -6.28 -8.88
N ALA A 382 -13.21 -7.54 -8.61
CA ALA A 382 -12.19 -8.29 -9.34
C ALA A 382 -12.54 -8.44 -10.83
N GLN A 383 -13.79 -8.74 -11.16
CA GLN A 383 -14.28 -8.83 -12.54
C GLN A 383 -14.16 -7.50 -13.27
N GLN A 384 -14.49 -6.39 -12.62
CA GLN A 384 -14.33 -5.05 -13.21
C GLN A 384 -12.85 -4.75 -13.52
N TRP A 385 -11.93 -5.07 -12.60
CA TRP A 385 -10.50 -4.93 -12.86
C TRP A 385 -10.00 -5.86 -13.97
N GLN A 386 -10.44 -7.12 -13.99
CA GLN A 386 -10.08 -8.08 -15.04
C GLN A 386 -10.60 -7.62 -16.41
N ALA A 387 -11.80 -7.06 -16.49
CA ALA A 387 -12.39 -6.58 -17.74
C ALA A 387 -11.54 -5.49 -18.42
N LEU A 388 -10.73 -4.72 -17.68
CA LEU A 388 -9.79 -3.77 -18.26
C LEU A 388 -8.76 -4.44 -19.18
N SER A 389 -8.44 -5.72 -18.97
CA SER A 389 -7.47 -6.47 -19.77
C SER A 389 -7.88 -6.61 -21.24
N SER A 390 -9.19 -6.63 -21.54
CA SER A 390 -9.71 -6.74 -22.91
C SER A 390 -9.97 -5.39 -23.59
N MET A 391 -9.85 -4.29 -22.85
CA MET A 391 -10.11 -2.94 -23.37
C MET A 391 -8.85 -2.32 -24.00
N ALA A 392 -9.03 -1.45 -24.98
CA ALA A 392 -7.93 -0.69 -25.56
C ALA A 392 -7.37 0.31 -24.54
N LEU A 393 -6.13 0.08 -24.09
CA LEU A 393 -5.45 0.86 -23.05
C LEU A 393 -5.40 2.36 -23.39
N GLY A 394 -5.96 3.19 -22.51
CA GLY A 394 -6.02 4.65 -22.68
C GLY A 394 -7.12 5.15 -23.61
N SER A 395 -7.99 4.29 -24.13
CA SER A 395 -9.21 4.72 -24.82
C SER A 395 -10.18 5.41 -23.85
N ALA A 396 -11.12 6.20 -24.39
CA ALA A 396 -12.14 6.87 -23.57
C ALA A 396 -12.94 5.88 -22.71
N THR A 397 -13.30 4.71 -23.27
CA THR A 397 -13.99 3.64 -22.54
C THR A 397 -13.12 3.03 -21.44
N TYR A 398 -11.85 2.75 -21.72
CA TYR A 398 -10.91 2.24 -20.72
C TYR A 398 -10.73 3.24 -19.57
N ASN A 399 -10.45 4.51 -19.88
CA ASN A 399 -10.21 5.53 -18.86
C ASN A 399 -11.47 5.81 -18.03
N ALA A 400 -12.67 5.76 -18.63
CA ALA A 400 -13.93 5.86 -17.91
C ALA A 400 -14.18 4.65 -16.97
N ALA A 401 -13.88 3.43 -17.43
CA ALA A 401 -14.00 2.23 -16.60
C ALA A 401 -13.00 2.23 -15.43
N LEU A 402 -11.75 2.61 -15.70
CA LEU A 402 -10.74 2.77 -14.66
C LEU A 402 -11.10 3.86 -13.66
N GLU A 403 -11.69 4.98 -14.11
CA GLU A 403 -12.13 6.05 -13.21
C GLU A 403 -13.22 5.53 -12.27
N ALA A 404 -14.23 4.84 -12.81
CA ALA A 404 -15.29 4.23 -12.02
C ALA A 404 -14.75 3.19 -11.00
N LEU A 405 -13.69 2.46 -11.34
CA LEU A 405 -12.99 1.58 -10.41
C LEU A 405 -12.26 2.35 -9.30
N THR A 406 -11.54 3.41 -9.64
CA THR A 406 -10.80 4.21 -8.65
C THR A 406 -11.71 4.98 -7.71
N GLU A 407 -12.86 5.42 -8.18
CA GLU A 407 -13.88 6.12 -7.38
C GLU A 407 -14.54 5.22 -6.33
N GLN A 408 -14.38 3.89 -6.42
CA GLN A 408 -14.86 2.96 -5.39
C GLN A 408 -13.98 2.91 -4.13
N PHE A 409 -12.84 3.60 -4.12
CA PHE A 409 -11.98 3.70 -2.94
C PHE A 409 -11.40 5.11 -2.70
N ALA A 410 -11.34 5.98 -3.71
CA ALA A 410 -10.74 7.30 -3.57
C ALA A 410 -11.68 8.36 -2.97
N LYS A 411 -12.98 8.21 -3.25
CA LYS A 411 -14.00 9.20 -2.88
C LYS A 411 -14.22 9.25 -1.37
N ARG A 412 -14.53 10.43 -0.85
CA ARG A 412 -14.93 10.60 0.56
C ARG A 412 -16.20 9.81 0.90
N ASP A 413 -16.40 9.56 2.18
CA ASP A 413 -17.58 8.89 2.76
C ASP A 413 -17.77 7.41 2.39
N LEU A 414 -16.81 6.81 1.68
CA LEU A 414 -16.85 5.38 1.34
C LEU A 414 -16.57 4.46 2.52
N SER A 415 -15.85 4.94 3.54
CA SER A 415 -15.55 4.18 4.76
C SER A 415 -15.99 4.96 6.00
N PRO A 416 -17.30 5.00 6.33
CA PRO A 416 -17.84 5.84 7.40
C PRO A 416 -17.24 5.62 8.79
N ARG A 417 -16.67 4.44 9.04
CA ARG A 417 -16.04 4.05 10.31
C ARG A 417 -14.57 4.48 10.43
N LYS A 418 -13.96 4.92 9.34
CA LYS A 418 -12.56 5.35 9.32
C LYS A 418 -12.44 6.86 9.53
N PRO A 419 -11.29 7.36 10.02
CA PRO A 419 -11.03 8.79 10.12
C PRO A 419 -11.32 9.53 8.80
N ASN A 420 -11.88 10.73 8.90
CA ASN A 420 -12.36 11.55 7.78
C ASN A 420 -13.37 10.85 6.85
N ARG A 421 -13.86 9.66 7.24
CA ARG A 421 -14.63 8.74 6.39
C ARG A 421 -13.92 8.37 5.08
N SER A 422 -12.59 8.47 5.08
CA SER A 422 -11.76 8.15 3.93
C SER A 422 -11.35 6.68 3.99
N SER A 423 -11.35 6.03 2.83
CA SER A 423 -10.84 4.67 2.71
C SER A 423 -9.31 4.59 2.75
N ILE A 424 -8.59 5.71 2.84
CA ILE A 424 -7.12 5.74 2.96
C ILE A 424 -6.65 4.89 4.15
N ASN A 425 -5.74 3.95 3.94
CA ASN A 425 -5.08 3.22 5.03
C ASN A 425 -3.80 3.97 5.43
N GLN A 426 -2.96 4.28 4.45
CA GLN A 426 -1.73 5.04 4.66
C GLN A 426 -1.38 5.91 3.46
N VAL A 427 -0.66 7.00 3.74
CA VAL A 427 0.09 7.76 2.75
C VAL A 427 1.56 7.48 3.00
N ARG A 428 2.29 6.99 2.00
CA ARG A 428 3.73 6.77 2.09
C ARG A 428 4.50 7.70 1.19
N THR A 429 5.68 8.08 1.65
CA THR A 429 6.67 8.77 0.82
C THR A 429 7.90 7.90 0.66
N ASN A 430 8.47 7.90 -0.54
CA ASN A 430 9.70 7.19 -0.85
C ASN A 430 10.61 8.21 -1.52
N GLU A 431 11.61 8.70 -0.77
CA GLU A 431 12.34 9.88 -1.22
C GLU A 431 13.82 9.89 -0.86
N LEU A 432 14.59 10.38 -1.84
CA LEU A 432 16.02 10.70 -1.76
C LEU A 432 16.27 12.17 -2.18
N TRP A 433 15.28 12.83 -2.80
CA TRP A 433 15.43 14.18 -3.34
C TRP A 433 15.57 15.27 -2.27
N LEU A 434 15.05 15.06 -1.05
CA LEU A 434 15.23 16.02 0.04
C LEU A 434 16.61 15.92 0.70
N GLY A 435 17.30 14.80 0.55
CA GLY A 435 18.66 14.60 1.06
C GLY A 435 18.99 13.12 1.26
N SER A 436 20.27 12.81 1.45
CA SER A 436 20.75 11.46 1.81
C SER A 436 20.75 11.27 3.33
N PRO A 437 20.53 10.05 3.87
CA PRO A 437 20.24 8.78 3.17
C PRO A 437 18.82 8.75 2.58
N TRP A 438 18.48 7.73 1.80
CA TRP A 438 17.07 7.53 1.44
C TRP A 438 16.22 7.31 2.68
N GLU A 439 14.97 7.82 2.67
CA GLU A 439 13.97 7.36 3.63
C GLU A 439 12.62 7.10 2.99
N LEU A 440 11.92 6.13 3.56
CA LEU A 440 10.47 6.01 3.43
C LEU A 440 9.80 6.33 4.75
N ARG A 441 8.79 7.18 4.69
CA ARG A 441 7.97 7.60 5.83
C ARG A 441 6.51 7.28 5.57
N GLU A 442 5.81 6.92 6.63
CA GLU A 442 4.39 6.59 6.61
C GLU A 442 3.60 7.65 7.38
N PHE A 443 2.43 7.99 6.85
CA PHE A 443 1.50 8.93 7.44
C PHE A 443 0.11 8.31 7.46
N ARG A 444 -0.60 8.48 8.57
CA ARG A 444 -1.97 7.99 8.73
C ARG A 444 -2.86 9.10 9.27
N LEU A 445 -4.14 9.01 8.95
CA LEU A 445 -5.15 9.78 9.67
C LEU A 445 -5.25 9.21 11.09
N TRP A 446 -5.30 10.10 12.07
CA TRP A 446 -5.36 9.69 13.48
C TRP A 446 -6.73 9.09 13.83
N ASN A 447 -6.69 8.01 14.59
CA ASN A 447 -7.82 7.38 15.23
C ASN A 447 -7.46 7.16 16.71
N SER A 448 -8.33 7.61 17.64
CA SER A 448 -8.11 7.49 19.09
C SER A 448 -8.03 6.04 19.58
N THR A 449 -8.44 5.08 18.75
CA THR A 449 -8.48 3.65 19.07
C THR A 449 -7.13 2.96 18.82
N ILE A 450 -6.25 3.60 18.06
CA ILE A 450 -4.90 3.08 17.76
C ILE A 450 -3.93 3.58 18.82
N ASN A 451 -2.94 2.77 19.19
CA ASN A 451 -1.91 3.16 20.14
C ASN A 451 -1.22 4.47 19.71
N PRO A 452 -1.26 5.54 20.53
CA PRO A 452 -0.68 6.85 20.20
C PRO A 452 0.84 6.81 20.00
N ALA A 453 1.54 5.82 20.57
CA ALA A 453 2.97 5.63 20.33
C ALA A 453 3.29 5.28 18.87
N SER A 454 2.30 4.78 18.11
CA SER A 454 2.44 4.58 16.67
C SER A 454 2.52 5.90 15.89
N PHE A 455 2.21 7.04 16.51
CA PHE A 455 2.18 8.36 15.89
C PHE A 455 3.27 9.27 16.46
N ALA A 456 3.55 10.37 15.75
CA ALA A 456 4.52 11.35 16.21
C ALA A 456 4.05 12.14 17.44
N ALA A 457 5.01 12.44 18.33
CA ALA A 457 4.88 13.41 19.42
C ALA A 457 5.40 14.81 19.01
N PRO A 458 4.84 15.91 19.57
CA PRO A 458 3.64 15.97 20.42
C PRO A 458 2.42 15.46 19.65
N GLY A 459 1.47 14.87 20.39
CA GLY A 459 0.50 13.88 19.89
C GLY A 459 -0.26 14.24 18.60
N PRO A 460 -0.81 13.23 17.93
CA PRO A 460 -1.41 13.39 16.60
C PRO A 460 -2.62 14.31 16.60
N VAL A 461 -2.80 15.03 15.50
CA VAL A 461 -3.92 15.96 15.31
C VAL A 461 -5.04 15.26 14.54
N LEU A 462 -6.25 15.29 15.10
CA LEU A 462 -7.46 14.76 14.45
C LEU A 462 -7.69 15.45 13.11
N GLY A 463 -8.19 14.69 12.13
CA GLY A 463 -8.49 15.22 10.81
C GLY A 463 -7.29 15.40 9.88
N LEU A 464 -6.06 15.29 10.39
CA LEU A 464 -4.81 15.51 9.63
C LEU A 464 -4.04 14.21 9.41
N LEU A 465 -3.16 14.22 8.40
CA LEU A 465 -2.14 13.19 8.23
C LEU A 465 -1.00 13.42 9.21
N ASN A 466 -0.77 12.42 10.06
CA ASN A 466 0.24 12.45 11.10
C ASN A 466 1.34 11.46 10.76
N SER A 467 2.60 11.81 11.07
CA SER A 467 3.71 10.86 10.95
C SER A 467 3.43 9.62 11.79
N HIS A 468 3.67 8.45 11.22
CA HIS A 468 3.33 7.16 11.80
C HIS A 468 4.52 6.20 11.74
N THR A 469 4.49 5.14 12.55
CA THR A 469 5.41 4.02 12.38
C THR A 469 5.31 3.43 10.98
N VAL A 470 6.42 2.98 10.42
CA VAL A 470 6.42 2.27 9.14
C VAL A 470 6.02 0.83 9.40
N ALA A 471 5.01 0.38 8.65
CA ALA A 471 4.50 -0.97 8.78
C ALA A 471 5.62 -2.01 8.69
N GLN A 472 5.63 -2.94 9.66
CA GLN A 472 6.52 -4.11 9.72
C GLN A 472 8.02 -3.81 9.68
N THR A 473 8.41 -2.54 9.86
CA THR A 473 9.80 -2.11 9.75
C THR A 473 10.31 -1.66 11.12
N PRO A 474 11.27 -2.38 11.71
CA PRO A 474 11.93 -1.91 12.92
C PRO A 474 12.76 -0.65 12.65
N ASP A 475 13.06 0.12 13.69
CA ASP A 475 14.02 1.21 13.56
C ASP A 475 15.43 0.64 13.36
N ARG A 476 16.17 1.20 12.39
CA ARG A 476 17.52 0.76 12.01
C ARG A 476 18.49 0.69 13.20
N ALA A 477 18.30 1.50 14.24
CA ALA A 477 19.11 1.46 15.47
C ALA A 477 19.03 0.11 16.20
N THR A 478 17.98 -0.67 15.98
CA THR A 478 17.72 -1.96 16.65
C THR A 478 18.38 -3.16 15.97
N LYS A 479 19.00 -2.96 14.80
CA LYS A 479 19.56 -4.01 13.94
C LYS A 479 20.57 -4.92 14.64
N ASN A 480 21.41 -4.37 15.50
CA ASN A 480 22.44 -5.13 16.21
C ASN A 480 22.02 -5.55 17.62
N THR A 481 20.80 -5.23 18.06
CA THR A 481 20.35 -5.43 19.44
C THR A 481 19.06 -6.26 19.52
N LEU A 482 17.92 -5.68 19.17
CA LEU A 482 16.60 -6.32 19.31
C LEU A 482 16.24 -7.22 18.14
N PHE A 483 16.71 -6.88 16.93
CA PHE A 483 16.38 -7.65 15.73
C PHE A 483 16.73 -9.15 15.84
N PRO A 484 17.93 -9.56 16.28
CA PRO A 484 18.26 -10.98 16.38
C PRO A 484 17.38 -11.76 17.34
N SER A 485 17.12 -11.20 18.53
CA SER A 485 16.31 -11.88 19.53
C SER A 485 14.85 -11.99 19.09
N TYR A 486 14.33 -10.98 18.39
CA TYR A 486 13.00 -11.02 17.80
C TYR A 486 12.90 -12.14 16.75
N VAL A 487 13.81 -12.18 15.78
CA VAL A 487 13.76 -13.19 14.71
C VAL A 487 13.90 -14.60 15.26
N ASN A 488 14.83 -14.82 16.21
CA ASN A 488 15.02 -16.14 16.81
C ASN A 488 13.79 -16.61 17.60
N ALA A 489 13.16 -15.72 18.36
CA ALA A 489 11.97 -16.06 19.15
C ALA A 489 10.72 -16.28 18.29
N ASN A 490 10.60 -15.59 17.15
CA ASN A 490 9.42 -15.62 16.29
C ASN A 490 9.64 -16.42 15.00
N ALA A 491 10.73 -17.19 14.91
CA ALA A 491 11.08 -17.92 13.68
C ALA A 491 9.92 -18.78 13.14
N PRO A 492 9.14 -19.54 13.96
CA PRO A 492 7.99 -20.29 13.44
C PRO A 492 6.91 -19.42 12.78
N ALA A 493 6.57 -18.28 13.38
CA ALA A 493 5.58 -17.34 12.81
C ALA A 493 6.11 -16.60 11.58
N ILE A 494 7.42 -16.32 11.54
CA ILE A 494 8.07 -15.67 10.40
C ILE A 494 8.10 -16.60 9.18
N VAL A 495 8.39 -17.89 9.35
CA VAL A 495 8.48 -18.86 8.24
C VAL A 495 7.16 -19.57 7.93
N ALA A 496 6.08 -19.21 8.64
CA ALA A 496 4.73 -19.68 8.31
C ALA A 496 4.35 -19.27 6.88
N LEU A 497 3.40 -19.99 6.28
CA LEU A 497 2.96 -19.76 4.90
C LEU A 497 1.43 -19.56 4.87
N PRO A 498 0.96 -18.30 4.72
CA PRO A 498 1.73 -17.05 4.74
C PRO A 498 2.32 -16.73 6.13
N PRO A 499 3.32 -15.83 6.24
CA PRO A 499 3.85 -15.40 7.53
C PRO A 499 2.77 -14.79 8.42
N THR A 500 2.79 -15.10 9.72
CA THR A 500 1.76 -14.65 10.70
C THR A 500 2.30 -13.71 11.77
N TYR A 501 3.51 -13.18 11.58
CA TYR A 501 4.16 -12.30 12.54
C TYR A 501 3.89 -10.80 12.25
N THR A 502 4.02 -10.00 13.32
CA THR A 502 4.00 -8.55 13.23
C THR A 502 5.15 -7.96 14.03
N VAL A 503 5.97 -7.08 13.44
CA VAL A 503 6.98 -6.31 14.18
C VAL A 503 6.30 -5.43 15.22
N PRO A 504 6.39 -5.69 16.53
CA PRO A 504 5.65 -4.92 17.54
C PRO A 504 6.23 -3.52 17.74
N LEU A 505 5.46 -2.63 18.39
CA LEU A 505 5.96 -1.31 18.80
C LEU A 505 7.16 -1.45 19.76
N ALA A 506 7.14 -2.41 20.68
CA ALA A 506 8.25 -2.69 21.58
C ALA A 506 8.60 -4.17 21.55
N TRP A 507 9.88 -4.47 21.74
CA TRP A 507 10.37 -5.83 21.91
C TRP A 507 11.38 -5.87 23.06
N SER A 508 11.22 -6.84 23.97
CA SER A 508 11.97 -6.86 25.23
C SER A 508 11.80 -5.51 25.97
N THR A 509 12.89 -4.88 26.39
CA THR A 509 12.86 -3.62 27.15
C THR A 509 12.92 -2.36 26.27
N GLY A 510 12.87 -2.48 24.93
CA GLY A 510 13.10 -1.35 24.03
C GLY A 510 11.99 -1.16 22.99
N ALA A 511 11.86 0.08 22.51
CA ALA A 511 11.11 0.37 21.31
C ALA A 511 11.72 -0.39 20.11
N PHE A 512 10.88 -0.81 19.18
CA PHE A 512 11.27 -1.68 18.07
C PHE A 512 10.79 -1.16 16.72
N ARG A 513 9.48 -1.01 16.47
CA ARG A 513 8.96 -0.47 15.19
C ARG A 513 9.38 0.99 14.98
N GLY A 514 9.95 1.31 13.81
CA GLY A 514 10.52 2.63 13.53
C GLY A 514 9.54 3.61 12.89
N GLY A 515 9.85 4.91 12.99
CA GLY A 515 9.10 6.00 12.32
C GLY A 515 9.52 6.27 10.87
N ARG A 516 10.57 5.59 10.39
CA ARG A 516 11.07 5.67 9.01
C ARG A 516 11.82 4.39 8.66
N ALA A 517 11.76 4.00 7.39
CA ALA A 517 12.65 3.01 6.80
C ALA A 517 13.86 3.74 6.20
N VAL A 518 15.08 3.25 6.46
CA VAL A 518 16.32 3.93 6.03
C VAL A 518 17.30 2.95 5.40
N VAL A 519 17.72 3.28 4.18
CA VAL A 519 18.76 2.57 3.44
C VAL A 519 19.97 3.49 3.35
N THR A 520 20.98 3.19 4.18
CA THR A 520 22.18 4.02 4.34
C THR A 520 23.22 3.80 3.24
N SER A 521 23.08 2.72 2.47
CA SER A 521 23.89 2.36 1.30
C SER A 521 23.04 1.51 0.38
N THR A 522 23.12 1.67 -0.94
CA THR A 522 22.48 0.75 -1.90
C THR A 522 23.38 -0.43 -2.28
N PHE A 523 24.59 -0.49 -1.71
CA PHE A 523 25.56 -1.54 -1.99
C PHE A 523 25.73 -2.44 -0.77
N ALA A 524 25.57 -3.75 -1.00
CA ALA A 524 25.85 -4.77 -0.01
C ALA A 524 27.35 -4.83 0.30
N SER A 525 27.73 -4.46 1.53
CA SER A 525 28.98 -4.92 2.12
C SER A 525 28.68 -6.17 2.97
N PRO A 526 29.48 -7.25 2.88
CA PRO A 526 29.32 -8.41 3.75
C PRO A 526 29.36 -8.05 5.25
N SER A 527 30.09 -6.99 5.61
CA SER A 527 30.23 -6.53 7.00
C SER A 527 29.11 -5.60 7.48
N SER A 528 28.30 -5.06 6.57
CA SER A 528 27.16 -4.20 6.91
C SER A 528 26.15 -4.22 5.77
N PRO A 529 25.33 -5.29 5.67
CA PRO A 529 24.34 -5.38 4.61
C PRO A 529 23.33 -4.22 4.76
N PRO A 530 22.83 -3.63 3.66
CA PRO A 530 21.86 -2.56 3.74
C PRO A 530 20.46 -3.02 4.14
N PHE A 531 20.20 -4.33 4.10
CA PHE A 531 18.98 -5.02 4.52
C PHE A 531 19.11 -5.72 5.89
N TRP A 532 18.04 -6.33 6.42
CA TRP A 532 18.02 -6.94 7.76
C TRP A 532 18.72 -8.30 7.80
N SER A 533 19.99 -8.29 8.19
CA SER A 533 20.78 -9.49 8.33
C SER A 533 21.83 -9.39 9.42
N GLN A 534 22.16 -10.55 9.99
CA GLN A 534 23.22 -10.81 10.94
C GLN A 534 23.88 -12.16 10.61
N PRO A 535 25.11 -12.42 11.10
CA PRO A 535 25.78 -13.70 10.92
C PRO A 535 24.94 -14.89 11.39
N ALA A 536 25.16 -16.07 10.79
CA ALA A 536 24.44 -17.30 11.14
C ALA A 536 24.64 -17.73 12.60
N THR A 537 25.76 -17.33 13.22
CA THR A 537 26.01 -17.52 14.67
C THR A 537 25.04 -16.74 15.56
N THR A 538 24.47 -15.66 15.04
CA THR A 538 23.56 -14.76 15.75
C THR A 538 22.09 -15.03 15.39
N ILE A 539 21.82 -15.34 14.13
CA ILE A 539 20.50 -15.76 13.64
C ILE A 539 20.65 -17.08 12.88
N PRO A 540 20.51 -18.23 13.55
CA PRO A 540 20.71 -19.54 12.92
C PRO A 540 19.66 -19.89 11.87
N ASN A 541 18.40 -19.48 12.07
CA ASN A 541 17.34 -19.74 11.10
C ASN A 541 17.42 -18.72 9.94
N ARG A 542 18.11 -19.14 8.87
CA ARG A 542 18.36 -18.28 7.69
C ARG A 542 17.10 -17.98 6.88
N GLN A 543 16.13 -18.91 6.85
CA GLN A 543 14.83 -18.67 6.23
C GLN A 543 14.06 -17.57 6.98
N ALA A 544 14.02 -17.61 8.31
CA ALA A 544 13.37 -16.57 9.12
C ALA A 544 14.02 -15.20 8.90
N ARG A 545 15.36 -15.14 8.85
CA ARG A 545 16.07 -13.90 8.52
C ARG A 545 15.67 -13.36 7.15
N HIS A 546 15.71 -14.19 6.12
CA HIS A 546 15.37 -13.79 4.75
C HIS A 546 13.92 -13.30 4.66
N VAL A 547 12.96 -14.10 5.14
CA VAL A 547 11.53 -13.73 5.11
C VAL A 547 11.27 -12.46 5.91
N PHE A 548 11.91 -12.29 7.07
CA PHE A 548 11.79 -11.06 7.85
C PHE A 548 12.26 -9.85 7.04
N SER A 549 13.49 -9.91 6.50
CA SER A 549 14.11 -8.81 5.75
C SER A 549 13.35 -8.46 4.47
N LEU A 550 12.87 -9.48 3.74
CA LEU A 550 12.06 -9.30 2.54
C LEU A 550 10.75 -8.55 2.81
N ASN A 551 10.26 -8.63 4.05
CA ASN A 551 8.98 -8.06 4.47
C ASN A 551 9.11 -6.74 5.25
N THR A 552 10.30 -6.11 5.22
CA THR A 552 10.44 -4.74 5.69
C THR A 552 10.76 -3.82 4.53
N CYS A 553 10.32 -2.56 4.66
CA CYS A 553 10.53 -1.57 3.61
C CYS A 553 12.02 -1.34 3.33
N ASP A 554 12.87 -1.18 4.34
CA ASP A 554 14.31 -0.99 4.18
C ASP A 554 15.12 -2.29 3.96
N GLY A 555 14.52 -3.47 4.13
CA GLY A 555 15.13 -4.73 3.71
C GLY A 555 14.92 -4.98 2.23
N CYS A 556 13.66 -4.89 1.77
CA CYS A 556 13.30 -5.00 0.36
C CYS A 556 13.97 -3.90 -0.49
N HIS A 557 13.88 -2.62 -0.06
CA HIS A 557 14.57 -1.52 -0.74
C HIS A 557 16.09 -1.49 -0.47
N GLY A 558 16.57 -2.28 0.50
CA GLY A 558 17.96 -2.35 0.93
C GLY A 558 18.76 -3.49 0.32
N ASP A 559 18.34 -4.06 -0.81
CA ASP A 559 19.02 -5.11 -1.59
C ASP A 559 18.81 -6.57 -1.13
N GLU A 560 17.79 -6.90 -0.32
CA GLU A 560 17.49 -8.31 0.05
C GLU A 560 17.21 -9.20 -1.17
N ILE A 561 16.65 -8.62 -2.23
CA ILE A 561 16.27 -9.33 -3.47
C ILE A 561 17.17 -9.00 -4.67
N GLY A 562 18.29 -8.31 -4.45
CA GLY A 562 19.24 -8.02 -5.53
C GLY A 562 18.73 -7.03 -6.58
N THR A 563 17.69 -6.24 -6.26
CA THR A 563 17.09 -5.29 -7.21
C THR A 563 17.32 -3.83 -6.82
N PRO A 564 17.39 -2.91 -7.81
CA PRO A 564 17.50 -1.50 -7.53
C PRO A 564 16.32 -0.91 -6.74
N PHE A 565 16.60 0.30 -6.30
CA PHE A 565 16.06 1.02 -5.17
C PHE A 565 14.52 1.21 -5.05
N THR A 566 13.69 1.09 -6.10
CA THR A 566 12.23 1.36 -6.01
C THR A 566 11.37 0.41 -6.84
N HIS A 567 10.23 -0.04 -6.29
CA HIS A 567 9.21 -0.81 -7.02
C HIS A 567 8.71 -0.12 -8.29
N VAL A 568 8.31 1.14 -8.17
CA VAL A 568 7.95 2.05 -9.27
C VAL A 568 8.81 3.30 -9.08
N SER A 569 9.54 3.72 -10.11
CA SER A 569 10.38 4.92 -10.06
C SER A 569 9.60 6.21 -10.31
N GLN A 570 10.26 7.37 -10.19
CA GLN A 570 9.71 8.69 -10.49
C GLN A 570 9.31 8.89 -11.97
N THR A 571 9.71 7.99 -12.86
CA THR A 571 9.28 7.99 -14.27
C THR A 571 8.19 6.96 -14.54
N GLY A 572 7.75 6.24 -13.51
CA GLY A 572 6.87 5.09 -13.62
C GLY A 572 7.61 3.79 -13.95
N ALA A 573 8.91 3.76 -14.28
CA ALA A 573 9.60 2.50 -14.58
C ALA A 573 9.52 1.50 -13.41
N LEU A 574 9.35 0.20 -13.72
CA LEU A 574 9.24 -0.87 -12.72
C LEU A 574 10.62 -1.43 -12.37
N SER A 575 10.80 -1.81 -11.10
CA SER A 575 11.92 -2.68 -10.70
C SER A 575 11.85 -4.05 -11.37
N PRO A 576 12.97 -4.79 -11.47
CA PRO A 576 13.00 -6.19 -11.91
C PRO A 576 11.98 -7.07 -11.18
N PHE A 577 11.78 -6.80 -9.89
CA PHE A 577 10.85 -7.52 -9.03
C PHE A 577 9.38 -7.39 -9.44
N LEU A 578 9.01 -6.27 -10.09
CA LEU A 578 7.66 -6.04 -10.63
C LEU A 578 7.60 -6.15 -12.15
N SER A 579 8.66 -6.58 -12.83
CA SER A 579 8.68 -6.70 -14.29
C SER A 579 8.67 -8.14 -14.80
N GLY A 580 8.74 -9.15 -13.93
CA GLY A 580 8.67 -10.56 -14.32
C GLY A 580 9.27 -11.50 -13.28
N ALA A 581 9.68 -12.69 -13.73
CA ALA A 581 10.39 -13.63 -12.89
C ALA A 581 11.79 -13.10 -12.53
N LEU A 582 12.11 -13.13 -11.25
CA LEU A 582 13.39 -12.71 -10.68
C LEU A 582 13.98 -13.89 -9.91
N THR A 583 15.07 -14.46 -10.42
CA THR A 583 15.83 -15.51 -9.73
C THR A 583 17.09 -14.92 -9.14
N VAL A 584 17.23 -14.99 -7.82
CA VAL A 584 18.32 -14.37 -7.08
C VAL A 584 18.82 -15.30 -5.97
N PRO A 585 20.14 -15.49 -5.81
CA PRO A 585 20.69 -16.15 -4.61
C PRO A 585 20.41 -15.29 -3.39
N ASP A 586 20.14 -15.93 -2.26
CA ASP A 586 20.03 -15.23 -0.99
C ASP A 586 21.21 -14.25 -0.78
N ARG A 587 20.90 -12.98 -0.53
CA ARG A 587 21.90 -11.91 -0.54
C ARG A 587 22.82 -11.90 0.67
N ALA A 588 22.43 -12.54 1.78
CA ALA A 588 23.32 -12.69 2.93
C ALA A 588 24.20 -13.93 2.83
N ASP A 589 23.64 -15.05 2.34
CA ASP A 589 24.27 -16.37 2.47
C ASP A 589 24.71 -16.98 1.14
N GLY A 590 24.34 -16.39 0.00
CA GLY A 590 24.60 -16.89 -1.35
C GLY A 590 23.74 -18.10 -1.75
N SER A 591 22.97 -18.67 -0.82
CA SER A 591 22.06 -19.80 -1.02
C SER A 591 20.94 -19.80 0.03
N PRO A 592 19.76 -20.39 -0.26
CA PRO A 592 19.36 -20.97 -1.54
C PRO A 592 19.17 -19.90 -2.63
N THR A 593 19.05 -20.35 -3.88
CA THR A 593 18.56 -19.50 -4.96
C THR A 593 17.04 -19.52 -4.95
N ARG A 594 16.43 -18.34 -4.97
CA ARG A 594 14.98 -18.15 -4.89
C ARG A 594 14.47 -17.54 -6.18
N THR A 595 13.26 -17.90 -6.56
CA THR A 595 12.58 -17.28 -7.70
C THR A 595 11.34 -16.54 -7.21
N PHE A 596 11.21 -15.26 -7.57
CA PHE A 596 10.05 -14.43 -7.29
C PHE A 596 9.35 -14.09 -8.60
N ASN A 597 8.04 -13.95 -8.58
CA ASN A 597 7.29 -13.42 -9.73
C ASN A 597 5.98 -12.78 -9.25
N GLU A 598 6.10 -11.58 -8.67
CA GLU A 598 4.97 -10.87 -8.07
C GLU A 598 3.85 -10.61 -9.06
N MET A 599 4.19 -10.27 -10.31
CA MET A 599 3.18 -9.97 -11.33
C MET A 599 2.38 -11.23 -11.69
N LEU A 600 3.05 -12.37 -11.87
CA LEU A 600 2.37 -13.64 -12.13
C LEU A 600 1.44 -14.02 -10.97
N GLY A 601 1.90 -13.88 -9.73
CA GLY A 601 1.08 -14.14 -8.54
C GLY A 601 -0.17 -13.26 -8.50
N ARG A 602 -0.02 -11.96 -8.79
CA ARG A 602 -1.13 -10.99 -8.82
C ARG A 602 -2.10 -11.23 -9.97
N GLN A 603 -1.62 -11.64 -11.15
CA GLN A 603 -2.47 -12.02 -12.28
C GLN A 603 -3.30 -13.27 -11.96
N THR A 604 -2.64 -14.31 -11.43
CA THR A 604 -3.30 -15.54 -10.98
C THR A 604 -4.37 -15.23 -9.92
N PHE A 605 -4.03 -14.41 -8.92
CA PHE A 605 -4.97 -14.04 -7.86
C PHE A 605 -6.18 -13.25 -8.39
N LEU A 606 -5.97 -12.28 -9.28
CA LEU A 606 -7.07 -11.51 -9.88
C LEU A 606 -8.02 -12.42 -10.67
N ASP A 607 -7.51 -13.33 -11.50
CA ASP A 607 -8.35 -14.27 -12.26
C ASP A 607 -9.10 -15.23 -11.33
N GLN A 608 -8.46 -15.74 -10.27
CA GLN A 608 -9.08 -16.61 -9.27
C GLN A 608 -10.28 -15.91 -8.61
N VAL A 609 -10.07 -14.71 -8.06
CA VAL A 609 -11.13 -13.97 -7.36
C VAL A 609 -12.27 -13.59 -8.31
N ALA A 610 -11.96 -13.25 -9.56
CA ALA A 610 -12.97 -12.81 -10.53
C ALA A 610 -13.87 -13.96 -11.02
N ASN A 611 -13.36 -15.18 -11.12
CA ASN A 611 -14.05 -16.26 -11.84
C ASN A 611 -14.52 -17.42 -10.97
N GLN A 612 -13.94 -17.64 -9.79
CA GLN A 612 -14.23 -18.84 -9.00
C GLN A 612 -15.33 -18.66 -7.95
N SER A 613 -15.74 -19.76 -7.33
CA SER A 613 -16.68 -19.76 -6.21
C SER A 613 -16.08 -19.06 -4.99
N CYS A 614 -16.93 -18.42 -4.21
CA CYS A 614 -16.58 -17.80 -2.94
C CYS A 614 -15.94 -18.77 -1.94
N LEU A 615 -16.27 -20.06 -2.02
CA LEU A 615 -15.63 -21.11 -1.21
C LEU A 615 -14.11 -21.13 -1.39
N THR A 616 -13.64 -20.82 -2.60
CA THR A 616 -12.20 -20.81 -2.88
C THR A 616 -11.48 -19.60 -2.29
N LEU A 617 -12.17 -18.48 -2.08
CA LEU A 617 -11.57 -17.25 -1.54
C LEU A 617 -10.96 -17.44 -0.16
N SER A 618 -11.60 -18.27 0.68
CA SER A 618 -11.09 -18.61 2.02
C SER A 618 -9.73 -19.31 1.98
N PHE A 619 -9.35 -19.88 0.82
CA PHE A 619 -8.13 -20.65 0.62
C PHE A 619 -7.14 -20.02 -0.34
N LEU A 620 -7.51 -18.91 -0.98
CA LEU A 620 -6.55 -18.12 -1.71
C LEU A 620 -5.57 -17.57 -0.68
N SER A 621 -4.44 -18.26 -0.51
CA SER A 621 -3.28 -17.69 0.17
C SER A 621 -2.90 -16.47 -0.65
N SER A 622 -3.31 -15.29 -0.20
CA SER A 622 -2.63 -14.09 -0.65
C SER A 622 -1.16 -14.33 -0.32
N SER A 623 -0.29 -14.01 -1.28
CA SER A 623 1.12 -13.74 -1.05
C SER A 623 1.24 -12.47 -0.18
N ALA A 624 0.56 -12.45 0.97
CA ALA A 624 0.68 -11.42 1.99
C ALA A 624 1.96 -11.70 2.77
N ALA A 625 3.09 -11.72 2.06
CA ALA A 625 4.32 -11.31 2.67
C ALA A 625 4.40 -9.80 2.40
N VAL A 626 4.07 -9.09 3.48
CA VAL A 626 4.18 -7.65 3.73
C VAL A 626 5.32 -7.00 2.92
N HIS A 627 5.13 -5.77 2.44
CA HIS A 627 6.10 -5.06 1.60
C HIS A 627 7.45 -4.72 2.25
#